data_AF-A0A3B9EM14-F1
#
_entry.id   AF-A0A3B9EM14-F1
#
_cell.length_a   1.000
_cell.length_b   1.000
_cell.length_c   1.000
_cell.angle_alpha   90.00
_cell.angle_beta   90.00
_cell.angle_gamma   90.00
#
_symmetry.space_group_name_H-M   'P 1'
#
loop_
_entity.id
_entity.type
_entity.pdbx_description
1 polymer ?
#
loop_
_entity_poly.entity_id
_entity_poly.type
_entity_poly.pdbx_seq_one_letter_code
_entity_poly.pdbx_strand_id
1 'polypeptide(L)'
;MKQDQLTAIVFRDGDAPLRIVVTGNRFCRTLRELVKVGPRGTTAAEMASWALRLAHYVHILKRNYGFHIDMKREPNSDGIGWHGRYFLRDRVQIVGPEREAA
;
A
#
# COMPACT_ATOMS: atom_id res chain seq x y z
N MET A 1 5.04 10.04 20.09
CA MET A 1 3.92 9.77 19.16
C MET A 1 3.90 8.26 18.92
N LYS A 2 2.83 7.53 19.29
CA LYS A 2 2.78 6.07 19.06
C LYS A 2 2.74 5.80 17.55
N GLN A 3 3.60 4.90 17.07
CA GLN A 3 3.60 4.47 15.67
C GLN A 3 2.54 3.39 15.49
N ASP A 4 1.75 3.51 14.43
CA ASP A 4 0.77 2.51 14.05
C ASP A 4 1.48 1.23 13.56
N GLN A 5 0.84 0.08 13.76
CA GLN A 5 1.31 -1.21 13.26
C GLN A 5 0.14 -2.00 12.69
N LEU A 6 0.37 -2.75 11.61
CA LEU A 6 -0.56 -3.76 11.13
C LEU A 6 0.18 -5.04 10.74
N THR A 7 -0.52 -6.17 10.90
CA THR A 7 -0.03 -7.46 10.39
C THR A 7 -0.78 -7.80 9.10
N ALA A 8 -0.03 -8.14 8.06
CA ALA A 8 -0.53 -8.60 6.77
C ALA A 8 -0.12 -10.06 6.54
N ILE A 9 -1.08 -10.90 6.14
CA ILE A 9 -0.81 -12.22 5.56
C ILE A 9 -0.83 -12.07 4.05
N VAL A 10 0.27 -12.45 3.42
CA VAL A 10 0.50 -12.37 1.98
C VAL A 10 0.41 -13.77 1.39
N PHE A 11 -0.46 -13.94 0.42
CA PHE A 11 -0.65 -15.19 -0.32
C PHE A 11 -0.06 -15.02 -1.72
N ARG A 12 0.82 -15.95 -2.10
CA ARG A 12 1.48 -16.03 -3.41
C ARG A 12 1.32 -17.46 -3.93
N ASP A 13 1.17 -17.60 -5.24
CA ASP A 13 0.89 -18.90 -5.84
C ASP A 13 2.09 -19.84 -5.67
N GLY A 14 1.84 -21.02 -5.10
CA GLY A 14 2.87 -22.04 -4.87
C GLY A 14 3.69 -21.86 -3.59
N ASP A 15 3.51 -20.75 -2.85
CA ASP A 15 4.25 -20.47 -1.62
C ASP A 15 3.38 -20.63 -0.36
N ALA A 16 4.03 -20.93 0.76
CA ALA A 16 3.39 -20.81 2.07
C ALA A 16 3.04 -19.32 2.36
N PRO A 17 1.92 -19.04 3.05
CA PRO A 17 1.55 -17.66 3.40
C PRO A 17 2.64 -16.95 4.21
N LEU A 18 2.98 -15.71 3.82
CA LEU A 18 3.99 -14.89 4.48
C LEU A 18 3.34 -13.92 5.44
N ARG A 19 3.82 -13.89 6.69
CA ARG A 19 3.39 -12.91 7.69
C ARG A 19 4.33 -11.71 7.69
N ILE A 20 3.80 -10.54 7.36
CA ILE A 20 4.56 -9.28 7.29
C ILE A 20 3.99 -8.29 8.29
N VAL A 21 4.86 -7.73 9.14
CA VAL A 21 4.50 -6.68 10.09
C VAL A 21 4.93 -5.34 9.50
N VAL A 22 3.96 -4.45 9.28
CA VAL A 22 4.20 -3.10 8.78
C VAL A 22 4.06 -2.12 9.93
N THR A 23 5.00 -1.20 10.07
CA THR A 23 5.06 -0.20 11.12
C THR A 23 5.05 1.20 10.50
N GLY A 24 4.46 2.18 11.18
CA GLY A 24 4.37 3.55 10.72
C GLY A 24 3.04 3.87 10.02
N ASN A 25 2.43 4.97 10.47
CA ASN A 25 1.05 5.36 10.15
C ASN A 25 0.80 5.52 8.64
N ARG A 26 1.75 6.12 7.91
CA ARG A 26 1.60 6.34 6.47
C ARG A 26 1.71 5.05 5.67
N PHE A 27 2.57 4.11 6.07
CA PHE A 27 2.74 2.84 5.38
C PHE A 27 1.56 1.91 5.66
N CYS A 28 1.13 1.84 6.93
CA CYS A 28 -0.06 1.12 7.35
C CYS A 28 -1.30 1.59 6.59
N ARG A 29 -1.54 2.91 6.55
CA ARG A 29 -2.66 3.50 5.82
C ARG A 29 -2.58 3.26 4.31
N THR A 30 -1.39 3.37 3.72
CA THR A 30 -1.19 3.12 2.28
C THR A 30 -1.49 1.67 1.92
N LEU A 31 -1.00 0.72 2.72
CA LEU A 31 -1.27 -0.70 2.49
C LEU A 31 -2.76 -1.03 2.61
N ARG A 32 -3.45 -0.52 3.64
CA ARG A 32 -4.90 -0.69 3.79
C ARG A 32 -5.66 -0.23 2.56
N GLU A 33 -5.29 0.93 2.03
CA GLU A 33 -6.02 1.47 0.88
C GLU A 33 -5.74 0.69 -0.39
N LEU A 34 -4.50 0.24 -0.59
CA LEU A 34 -4.15 -0.67 -1.69
C LEU A 34 -4.92 -2.00 -1.61
N VAL A 35 -5.07 -2.58 -0.41
CA VAL A 35 -5.87 -3.80 -0.19
C VAL A 35 -7.35 -3.54 -0.48
N LYS A 36 -7.88 -2.41 0.00
CA LYS A 36 -9.29 -2.03 -0.15
C LYS A 36 -9.68 -1.76 -1.61
N VAL A 37 -8.85 -1.05 -2.38
CA VAL A 37 -9.11 -0.81 -3.81
C VAL A 37 -8.85 -2.04 -4.67
N GLY A 38 -8.01 -2.97 -4.16
CA GLY A 38 -7.69 -4.24 -4.79
C GLY A 38 -7.16 -4.08 -6.23
N PRO A 39 -7.66 -4.87 -7.19
CA PRO A 39 -7.10 -4.92 -8.55
C PRO A 39 -7.29 -3.62 -9.35
N ARG A 40 -8.20 -2.73 -8.92
CA ARG A 40 -8.39 -1.40 -9.55
C ARG A 40 -7.17 -0.50 -9.37
N GLY A 41 -6.39 -0.72 -8.31
CA GLY A 41 -5.32 0.19 -7.92
C GLY A 41 -5.81 1.58 -7.54
N THR A 42 -4.87 2.46 -7.18
CA THR A 42 -5.19 3.84 -6.79
C THR A 42 -4.12 4.83 -7.23
N THR A 43 -4.52 6.08 -7.45
CA THR A 43 -3.63 7.23 -7.62
C THR A 43 -3.53 8.05 -6.34
N ALA A 44 -2.57 8.97 -6.28
CA ALA A 44 -2.46 9.92 -5.17
C ALA A 44 -3.68 10.86 -5.09
N ALA A 45 -4.27 11.23 -6.23
CA ALA A 45 -5.44 12.09 -6.29
C ALA A 45 -6.68 11.40 -5.66
N GLU A 46 -6.87 10.12 -5.94
CA GLU A 46 -7.98 9.31 -5.39
C GLU A 46 -7.86 9.08 -3.88
N MET A 47 -6.63 9.05 -3.34
CA MET A 47 -6.39 8.90 -1.91
C MET A 47 -6.57 10.21 -1.12
N ALA A 48 -6.78 11.35 -1.78
CA ALA A 48 -6.91 12.69 -1.18
C ALA A 48 -5.60 13.28 -0.59
N SER A 49 -5.74 14.42 0.08
CA SER A 49 -4.65 15.36 0.47
C SER A 49 -3.53 14.79 1.34
N TRP A 50 -3.69 13.59 1.92
CA TRP A 50 -2.64 12.97 2.72
C TRP A 50 -1.62 12.18 1.90
N ALA A 51 -1.91 11.87 0.64
CA ALA A 51 -1.10 11.01 -0.22
C ALA A 51 -0.04 11.77 -1.03
N LEU A 52 0.38 12.96 -0.58
CA LEU A 52 1.40 13.81 -1.23
C LEU A 52 2.73 13.08 -1.53
N ARG A 53 3.02 12.00 -0.81
CA ARG A 53 4.22 11.17 -0.99
C ARG A 53 3.88 9.70 -1.28
N LEU A 54 2.76 9.43 -1.96
CA LEU A 54 2.33 8.05 -2.27
C LEU A 54 3.44 7.22 -2.91
N ALA A 55 4.17 7.79 -3.87
CA ALA A 55 5.30 7.12 -4.53
C ALA A 55 6.37 6.65 -3.53
N HIS A 56 6.69 7.49 -2.54
CA HIS A 56 7.64 7.15 -1.47
C HIS A 56 7.08 6.06 -0.55
N TYR A 57 5.81 6.15 -0.16
CA TYR A 57 5.19 5.13 0.69
C TYR A 57 5.16 3.76 0.00
N VAL A 58 4.82 3.72 -1.29
CA VAL A 58 4.88 2.51 -2.12
C VAL A 58 6.33 2.01 -2.25
N HIS A 59 7.29 2.91 -2.46
CA HIS A 59 8.71 2.52 -2.52
C HIS A 59 9.15 1.81 -1.24
N ILE A 60 8.78 2.33 -0.07
CA ILE A 60 9.08 1.70 1.23
C ILE A 60 8.36 0.35 1.37
N LEU A 61 7.08 0.26 0.99
CA LEU A 61 6.34 -1.02 1.00
C LEU A 61 7.02 -2.08 0.11
N LYS A 62 7.53 -1.69 -1.06
CA LYS A 62 8.26 -2.60 -1.96
C LYS A 62 9.62 -3.00 -1.40
N ARG A 63 10.43 -2.04 -0.97
CA ARG A 63 11.85 -2.26 -0.65
C ARG A 63 12.08 -2.77 0.76
N ASN A 64 11.31 -2.30 1.73
CA ASN A 64 11.53 -2.63 3.14
C ASN A 64 10.62 -3.76 3.61
N TYR A 65 9.43 -3.89 3.03
CA TYR A 65 8.45 -4.91 3.40
C TYR A 65 8.23 -5.98 2.33
N GLY A 66 8.78 -5.82 1.13
CA GLY A 66 8.75 -6.86 0.09
C GLY A 66 7.39 -7.09 -0.59
N PHE A 67 6.50 -6.10 -0.58
CA PHE A 67 5.22 -6.19 -1.31
C PHE A 67 5.41 -6.04 -2.82
N HIS A 68 4.66 -6.83 -3.59
CA HIS A 68 4.59 -6.71 -5.04
C HIS A 68 3.58 -5.64 -5.44
N ILE A 69 4.10 -4.45 -5.75
CA ILE A 69 3.29 -3.30 -6.18
C ILE A 69 3.78 -2.82 -7.55
N ASP A 70 2.88 -2.86 -8.52
CA ASP A 70 3.09 -2.31 -9.87
C ASP A 70 2.65 -0.86 -9.94
N MET A 71 3.17 -0.15 -10.94
CA MET A 71 2.73 1.19 -11.28
C MET A 71 2.49 1.29 -12.78
N LYS A 72 1.37 1.91 -13.16
CA LYS A 72 1.12 2.36 -14.53
C LYS A 72 0.97 3.87 -14.54
N ARG A 73 1.44 4.50 -15.61
CA ARG A 73 1.19 5.91 -15.87
C ARG A 73 -0.24 6.08 -16.37
N GLU A 74 -0.95 7.04 -15.80
CA GLU A 74 -2.29 7.44 -16.18
C GLU A 74 -2.25 8.94 -16.47
N PRO A 75 -2.69 9.40 -17.66
CA PRO A 75 -2.82 10.82 -17.93
C PRO A 75 -3.67 11.49 -16.85
N ASN A 76 -3.25 12.65 -16.38
CA ASN A 76 -4.09 13.45 -15.49
C ASN A 76 -5.21 14.14 -16.27
N SER A 77 -6.22 14.63 -15.55
CA SER A 77 -7.45 15.18 -16.13
C SER A 77 -7.24 16.45 -16.96
N ASP A 78 -6.16 17.19 -16.74
CA ASP A 78 -5.80 18.39 -17.50
C ASP A 78 -4.97 18.09 -18.77
N GLY A 79 -4.61 16.82 -18.99
CA GLY A 79 -3.82 16.38 -20.13
C GLY A 79 -2.33 16.75 -20.07
N ILE A 80 -1.86 17.37 -18.98
CA ILE A 80 -0.47 17.81 -18.81
C ILE A 80 0.21 16.97 -17.72
N GLY A 81 0.91 15.93 -18.14
CA GLY A 81 1.63 15.04 -17.23
C GLY A 81 0.90 13.72 -16.99
N TRP A 82 1.21 13.07 -15.86
CA TRP A 82 0.62 11.78 -15.51
C TRP A 82 0.64 11.55 -14.00
N HIS A 83 -0.31 10.74 -13.54
CA HIS A 83 -0.32 10.15 -12.22
C HIS A 83 0.16 8.70 -12.27
N GLY A 84 0.87 8.27 -11.24
CA GLY A 84 1.14 6.85 -11.04
C GLY A 84 -0.09 6.20 -10.41
N ARG A 85 -0.71 5.24 -11.12
CA ARG A 85 -1.69 4.32 -10.55
C ARG A 85 -0.97 3.08 -10.04
N TYR A 86 -1.11 2.80 -8.75
CA TYR A 86 -0.42 1.71 -8.07
C TYR A 86 -1.34 0.51 -7.84
N PHE A 87 -0.84 -0.69 -8.13
CA PHE A 87 -1.60 -1.93 -8.04
C PHE A 87 -0.89 -2.91 -7.11
N LEU A 88 -1.55 -3.32 -6.02
CA LEU A 88 -1.07 -4.40 -5.18
C LEU A 88 -1.36 -5.73 -5.88
N ARG A 89 -0.31 -6.47 -6.23
CA ARG A 89 -0.40 -7.78 -6.91
C ARG A 89 -0.56 -8.93 -5.94
N ASP A 90 0.06 -8.78 -4.78
CA ASP A 90 -0.08 -9.74 -3.70
C ASP A 90 -1.55 -9.81 -3.25
N ARG A 91 -2.06 -11.03 -3.07
CA ARG A 91 -3.32 -11.23 -2.35
C ARG A 91 -3.01 -11.06 -0.86
N VAL A 92 -3.54 -10.02 -0.24
CA VAL A 92 -3.21 -9.66 1.14
C VAL A 92 -4.46 -9.69 2.02
N GLN A 93 -4.35 -10.31 3.18
CA GLN A 93 -5.33 -10.24 4.26
C GLN A 93 -4.72 -9.48 5.44
N ILE A 94 -5.41 -8.45 5.93
CA ILE A 94 -4.98 -7.71 7.13
C ILE A 94 -5.58 -8.40 8.35
N VAL A 95 -4.73 -8.84 9.27
CA VAL A 95 -5.08 -9.58 10.49
C VAL A 95 -4.65 -8.78 11.71
N GLY A 96 -5.44 -7.78 12.08
CA GLY A 96 -5.25 -7.06 13.34
C GLY A 96 -5.56 -5.55 13.24
N PRO A 97 -6.01 -4.94 14.35
CA PRO A 97 -6.24 -3.51 14.44
C PRO A 97 -4.92 -2.71 14.53
N GLU A 98 -5.01 -1.40 14.35
CA GLU A 98 -3.88 -0.44 14.34
C GLU A 98 -3.13 -0.30 15.68
N ARG A 99 -3.34 -1.17 16.68
CA ARG A 99 -2.72 -1.08 18.01
C ARG A 99 -2.50 -2.42 18.70
N GLU A 100 -1.27 -2.64 19.18
CA GLU A 100 -0.95 -2.94 20.58
C GLU A 100 0.57 -2.84 20.82
N ALA A 101 0.99 -1.80 21.53
CA ALA A 101 2.21 -1.79 22.34
C ALA A 101 1.96 -0.82 23.49
N ALA A 102 1.97 -1.36 24.70
CA ALA A 102 1.77 -0.65 25.97
C ALA A 102 2.70 0.56 26.05
#